data_AF-U6H1A6-F1
#
_entry.id   AF-U6H1A6-F1
#
_cell.length_a   1.000
_cell.length_b   1.000
_cell.length_c   1.000
_cell.angle_alpha   90.00
_cell.angle_beta   90.00
_cell.angle_gamma   90.00
#
_symmetry.space_group_name_H-M   'P 1'
#
loop_
_entity.id
_entity.type
_entity.pdbx_description
1 polymer ?
#
loop_
_entity_poly.entity_id
_entity_poly.type
_entity_poly.pdbx_seq_one_letter_code
_entity_poly.pdbx_strand_id
1 'polypeptide(L)'
;MYNARTPACMHIRKEAAFRSALLSLSLHRLRPWDLDAATWLGIELVKAQNFKEASPYFTLAAQLQPTENKWRQLAALCLRKSGQLGPALLLYEALHKELPDDSNIAKHLRRTRAALGLQAS
;
A
#
# COMPACT_ATOMS: atom_id res chain seq x y z
N MET A 1 30.85 2.07 -26.13
CA MET A 1 30.43 3.42 -25.69
C MET A 1 29.11 3.77 -26.36
N TYR A 2 27.97 3.60 -25.66
CA TYR A 2 26.99 4.67 -25.39
C TYR A 2 25.80 4.08 -24.65
N ASN A 3 25.46 4.78 -23.58
CA ASN A 3 24.51 4.51 -22.53
C ASN A 3 23.10 4.93 -23.00
N ALA A 4 22.07 4.14 -22.74
CA ALA A 4 20.69 4.58 -22.97
C ALA A 4 19.71 3.92 -21.98
N ARG A 5 19.83 4.30 -20.70
CA ARG A 5 18.66 4.43 -19.83
C ARG A 5 17.75 5.51 -20.45
N THR A 6 16.69 5.12 -21.16
CA THR A 6 15.59 6.02 -21.49
C THR A 6 14.33 5.63 -20.71
N PRO A 7 13.70 6.57 -19.97
CA PRO A 7 12.54 6.31 -19.12
C PRO A 7 11.22 6.08 -19.88
N ALA A 8 11.24 6.07 -21.21
CA ALA A 8 10.03 5.99 -22.04
C ALA A 8 9.40 4.58 -22.11
N CYS A 9 10.18 3.50 -21.95
CA CYS A 9 9.64 2.13 -22.00
C CYS A 9 8.81 1.74 -20.76
N MET A 10 8.94 2.47 -19.64
CA MET A 10 8.07 2.28 -18.47
C MET A 10 6.68 2.92 -18.64
N HIS A 11 6.49 3.79 -19.64
CA HIS A 11 5.19 4.42 -19.90
C HIS A 11 4.25 3.52 -20.71
N ILE A 12 4.78 2.75 -21.67
CA ILE A 12 3.96 1.94 -22.59
C ILE A 12 3.42 0.68 -21.90
N ARG A 13 4.16 0.09 -20.94
CA ARG A 13 3.65 -1.03 -20.12
C ARG A 13 2.49 -0.64 -19.21
N LYS A 14 2.38 0.64 -18.82
CA LYS A 14 1.27 1.16 -18.01
C LYS A 14 -0.03 1.27 -18.81
N GLU A 15 0.04 1.53 -20.12
CA GLU A 15 -1.14 1.63 -20.98
C GLU A 15 -1.80 0.29 -21.27
N ALA A 16 -1.04 -0.80 -21.42
CA ALA A 16 -1.63 -2.11 -21.71
C ALA A 16 -2.42 -2.67 -20.51
N ALA A 17 -1.92 -2.48 -19.29
CA ALA A 17 -2.65 -2.81 -18.07
C ALA A 17 -3.90 -1.92 -17.91
N PHE A 18 -3.75 -0.61 -18.14
CA PHE A 18 -4.85 0.37 -18.12
C PHE A 18 -5.95 0.04 -19.13
N ARG A 19 -5.60 -0.33 -20.37
CA ARG A 19 -6.54 -0.70 -21.44
C ARG A 19 -7.20 -2.07 -21.20
N SER A 20 -6.47 -3.05 -20.66
CA SER A 20 -7.05 -4.36 -20.31
C SER A 20 -8.05 -4.26 -19.16
N ALA A 21 -7.76 -3.41 -18.16
CA ALA A 21 -8.67 -3.11 -17.06
C ALA A 21 -9.88 -2.30 -17.55
N LEU A 22 -9.67 -1.30 -18.41
CA LEU A 22 -10.75 -0.53 -19.05
C LEU A 22 -11.73 -1.40 -19.83
N LEU A 23 -11.26 -2.47 -20.50
CA LEU A 23 -12.17 -3.38 -21.21
C LEU A 23 -13.07 -4.13 -20.21
N SER A 24 -12.53 -4.59 -19.07
CA SER A 24 -13.33 -5.22 -18.01
C SER A 24 -14.22 -4.24 -17.22
N LEU A 25 -13.82 -2.97 -17.11
CA LEU A 25 -14.53 -1.94 -16.33
C LEU A 25 -15.50 -1.10 -17.15
N SER A 26 -15.45 -1.13 -18.48
CA SER A 26 -16.37 -0.38 -19.36
C SER A 26 -17.85 -0.71 -19.14
N LEU A 27 -18.16 -1.81 -18.43
CA LEU A 27 -19.52 -2.19 -18.02
C LEU A 27 -19.99 -1.53 -16.72
N HIS A 28 -19.12 -1.02 -15.85
CA HIS A 28 -19.51 -0.48 -14.54
C HIS A 28 -18.80 0.84 -14.23
N ARG A 29 -19.36 1.93 -14.77
CA ARG A 29 -19.39 3.30 -14.21
C ARG A 29 -18.28 3.63 -13.19
N LEU A 30 -17.05 3.85 -13.65
CA LEU A 30 -16.02 4.37 -12.77
C LEU A 30 -16.24 5.85 -12.46
N ARG A 31 -16.53 6.16 -11.19
CA ARG A 31 -16.29 7.47 -10.62
C ARG A 31 -14.78 7.61 -10.33
N PRO A 32 -14.16 8.78 -10.55
CA PRO A 32 -12.73 9.00 -10.27
C PRO A 32 -12.32 8.93 -8.79
N TRP A 33 -13.23 8.49 -7.91
CA TRP A 33 -13.04 8.24 -6.47
C TRP A 33 -13.40 6.79 -6.08
N ASP A 34 -13.47 5.89 -7.06
CA ASP A 34 -13.73 4.48 -6.77
C ASP A 34 -12.55 3.81 -6.08
N LEU A 35 -12.90 2.99 -5.09
CA LEU A 35 -11.98 2.17 -4.32
C LEU A 35 -11.04 1.37 -5.23
N ASP A 36 -11.54 0.82 -6.33
CA ASP A 36 -10.75 0.00 -7.25
C ASP A 36 -9.61 0.80 -7.90
N ALA A 37 -9.85 2.07 -8.26
CA ALA A 37 -8.81 2.93 -8.82
C ALA A 37 -7.75 3.28 -7.76
N ALA A 38 -8.16 3.63 -6.54
CA ALA A 38 -7.24 3.96 -5.45
C ALA A 38 -6.37 2.75 -5.06
N THR A 39 -6.98 1.57 -4.95
CA THR A 39 -6.29 0.34 -4.55
C THR A 39 -5.34 -0.14 -5.64
N TRP A 40 -5.75 -0.07 -6.91
CA TRP A 40 -4.88 -0.38 -8.04
C TRP A 40 -3.66 0.54 -8.08
N LEU A 41 -3.85 1.87 -7.97
CA LEU A 41 -2.75 2.82 -7.91
C LEU A 41 -1.81 2.56 -6.73
N GLY A 42 -2.35 2.28 -5.55
CA GLY A 42 -1.56 1.93 -4.37
C GLY A 42 -0.70 0.68 -4.59
N ILE A 43 -1.27 -0.37 -5.19
CA ILE A 43 -0.56 -1.63 -5.49
C ILE A 43 0.54 -1.41 -6.53
N GLU A 44 0.26 -0.66 -7.60
CA GLU A 44 1.25 -0.37 -8.63
C GLU A 44 2.42 0.47 -8.08
N LEU A 45 2.15 1.43 -7.19
CA LEU A 45 3.19 2.19 -6.50
C LEU A 45 4.02 1.33 -5.57
N VAL A 46 3.41 0.38 -4.84
CA VAL A 46 4.13 -0.60 -4.02
C VAL A 46 5.04 -1.48 -4.87
N LYS A 47 4.58 -1.95 -6.05
CA LYS A 47 5.41 -2.72 -6.98
C LYS A 47 6.58 -1.89 -7.51
N ALA A 48 6.36 -0.60 -7.75
CA ALA A 48 7.40 0.37 -8.09
C ALA A 48 8.29 0.76 -6.90
N GLN A 49 8.09 0.18 -5.71
CA GLN A 49 8.78 0.47 -4.45
C GLN A 49 8.61 1.93 -3.97
N ASN A 50 7.61 2.65 -4.49
CA ASN A 50 7.31 4.01 -4.10
C ASN A 50 6.29 4.06 -2.95
N PHE A 51 6.70 3.59 -1.78
CA PHE A 51 5.82 3.42 -0.62
C PHE A 51 5.29 4.74 -0.05
N LYS A 52 6.05 5.83 -0.18
CA LYS A 52 5.66 7.16 0.32
C LYS A 52 4.44 7.68 -0.43
N GLU A 53 4.43 7.53 -1.75
CA GLU A 53 3.28 7.89 -2.59
C GLU A 53 2.13 6.88 -2.49
N ALA A 54 2.42 5.61 -2.23
CA ALA A 54 1.38 4.58 -2.08
C ALA A 54 0.52 4.78 -0.82
N SER A 55 1.12 5.26 0.27
CA SER A 55 0.46 5.42 1.58
C SER A 55 -0.89 6.17 1.52
N PRO A 56 -1.00 7.37 0.93
CA PRO A 56 -2.27 8.11 0.89
C PRO A 56 -3.39 7.36 0.14
N TYR A 57 -3.07 6.57 -0.89
CA TYR A 57 -4.07 5.79 -1.62
C TYR A 57 -4.67 4.67 -0.76
N PHE A 58 -3.85 4.00 0.06
CA PHE A 58 -4.36 3.01 1.01
C PHE A 58 -5.11 3.64 2.19
N THR A 59 -4.70 4.83 2.63
CA THR A 59 -5.48 5.59 3.62
C THR A 59 -6.85 5.95 3.08
N LEU A 60 -6.94 6.40 1.83
CA LEU A 60 -8.21 6.67 1.17
C LEU A 60 -9.06 5.39 1.06
N ALA A 61 -8.45 4.28 0.64
CA ALA A 61 -9.14 2.98 0.58
C ALA A 61 -9.68 2.55 1.95
N ALA A 62 -8.92 2.78 3.02
CA ALA A 62 -9.36 2.52 4.39
C ALA A 62 -10.51 3.44 4.86
N GLN A 63 -10.60 4.67 4.34
CA GLN A 63 -11.73 5.56 4.61
C GLN A 63 -12.99 5.15 3.84
N LEU A 64 -12.83 4.66 2.61
CA LEU A 64 -13.94 4.16 1.78
C LEU A 64 -14.48 2.82 2.31
N GLN A 65 -13.62 1.96 2.84
CA GLN A 65 -13.98 0.69 3.47
C GLN A 65 -13.36 0.57 4.87
N PRO A 66 -13.96 1.23 5.88
CA PRO A 66 -13.45 1.16 7.25
C PRO A 66 -13.63 -0.23 7.88
N THR A 67 -14.56 -1.03 7.34
CA THR A 67 -14.80 -2.41 7.75
C THR A 67 -13.67 -3.37 7.38
N GLU A 68 -12.85 -3.00 6.39
CA GLU A 68 -11.80 -3.87 5.86
C GLU A 68 -10.43 -3.46 6.43
N ASN A 69 -9.88 -4.33 7.27
CA ASN A 69 -8.61 -4.06 7.96
C ASN A 69 -7.39 -4.23 7.05
N LYS A 70 -7.54 -4.88 5.90
CA LYS A 70 -6.49 -5.08 4.90
C LYS A 70 -5.88 -3.75 4.41
N TRP A 71 -6.70 -2.71 4.19
CA TRP A 71 -6.22 -1.41 3.71
C TRP A 71 -5.33 -0.72 4.74
N ARG A 72 -5.72 -0.77 6.01
CA ARG A 72 -4.93 -0.27 7.13
C ARG A 72 -3.62 -1.06 7.28
N GLN A 73 -3.65 -2.39 7.12
CA GLN A 73 -2.43 -3.21 7.12
C GLN A 73 -1.46 -2.81 6.00
N LEU A 74 -1.97 -2.57 4.78
CA LEU A 74 -1.15 -2.13 3.64
C LEU A 74 -0.57 -0.72 3.86
N ALA A 75 -1.34 0.19 4.45
CA ALA A 75 -0.85 1.52 4.84
C ALA A 75 0.29 1.41 5.87
N ALA A 76 0.14 0.58 6.92
CA ALA A 76 1.21 0.33 7.90
C ALA A 76 2.46 -0.28 7.25
N LEU A 77 2.28 -1.18 6.28
CA LEU A 77 3.39 -1.77 5.53
C LEU A 77 4.15 -0.72 4.73
N CYS A 78 3.43 0.18 4.05
CA CYS A 78 4.02 1.28 3.29
C CYS A 78 4.79 2.24 4.20
N LEU A 79 4.21 2.61 5.35
CA LEU A 79 4.88 3.45 6.34
C LEU A 79 6.19 2.81 6.82
N ARG A 80 6.16 1.53 7.21
CA ARG A 80 7.34 0.79 7.65
C ARG A 80 8.42 0.72 6.56
N LYS A 81 8.02 0.43 5.31
CA LYS A 81 8.95 0.33 4.17
C LYS A 81 9.49 1.69 3.74
N SER A 82 8.76 2.77 3.96
CA SER A 82 9.23 4.15 3.74
C SER A 82 10.16 4.67 4.84
N GLY A 83 10.40 3.90 5.91
CA GLY A 83 11.24 4.29 7.05
C GLY A 83 10.48 5.03 8.17
N GLN A 84 9.19 5.27 8.01
CA GLN A 84 8.33 5.89 9.02
C GLN A 84 7.88 4.87 10.07
N LEU A 85 8.83 4.41 10.89
CA LEU A 85 8.61 3.34 11.85
C LEU A 85 7.68 3.74 13.01
N GLY A 86 7.73 5.00 13.46
CA GLY A 86 6.86 5.50 14.53
C GLY A 86 5.36 5.44 14.17
N PRO A 87 4.93 6.11 13.07
CA PRO A 87 3.55 6.01 12.60
C PRO A 87 3.13 4.57 12.27
N ALA A 88 4.03 3.77 11.70
CA ALA A 88 3.76 2.36 11.42
C ALA A 88 3.47 1.57 12.71
N LEU A 89 4.24 1.81 13.78
CA LEU A 89 4.04 1.13 15.06
C LEU A 89 2.66 1.42 15.65
N LEU A 90 2.28 2.71 15.70
CA LEU A 90 0.96 3.12 16.20
C LEU A 90 -0.18 2.46 15.42
N LEU A 91 -0.04 2.39 14.09
CA LEU A 91 -1.06 1.76 13.24
C LEU A 91 -1.15 0.24 13.49
N TYR A 92 -0.01 -0.45 13.63
CA TYR A 92 -0.01 -1.88 13.96
C TYR A 92 -0.54 -2.14 15.37
N GLU A 93 -0.29 -1.27 16.34
CA GLU A 93 -0.84 -1.39 17.70
C GLU A 93 -2.36 -1.22 17.73
N ALA A 94 -2.88 -0.24 17.00
CA ALA A 94 -4.32 -0.08 16.82
C ALA A 94 -4.95 -1.32 16.16
N LEU A 95 -4.33 -1.82 15.08
CA LEU A 95 -4.77 -3.03 14.40
C LEU A 95 -4.72 -4.27 15.28
N HIS A 96 -3.70 -4.43 16.12
CA HIS A 96 -3.58 -5.56 17.03
C HIS A 96 -4.61 -5.52 18.16
N LYS A 97 -5.04 -4.32 18.59
CA LYS A 97 -6.16 -4.17 19.55
C LYS A 97 -7.49 -4.59 18.95
N GLU A 98 -7.72 -4.27 17.68
CA GLU A 98 -8.95 -4.66 16.98
C GLU A 98 -8.96 -6.14 16.58
N LEU A 99 -7.80 -6.67 16.16
CA LEU A 99 -7.62 -8.04 15.70
C LEU A 99 -6.48 -8.72 16.49
N PRO A 100 -6.72 -9.11 17.75
CA PRO A 100 -5.70 -9.76 18.57
C PRO A 100 -5.32 -11.16 18.05
N ASP A 101 -6.23 -11.82 17.31
CA ASP A 101 -6.05 -13.17 16.79
C ASP A 101 -5.14 -13.24 15.54
N ASP A 102 -4.94 -12.10 14.86
CA ASP A 102 -4.15 -12.09 13.62
C ASP A 102 -2.64 -12.16 13.90
N SER A 103 -2.11 -13.37 13.75
CA SER A 103 -0.68 -13.67 13.90
C SER A 103 0.23 -12.87 12.95
N ASN A 104 -0.27 -12.40 11.79
CA ASN A 104 0.51 -11.59 10.86
C ASN A 104 0.75 -10.19 11.42
N ILE A 105 -0.28 -9.57 12.00
CA ILE A 105 -0.19 -8.24 12.61
C ILE A 105 0.79 -8.28 13.78
N ALA A 106 0.67 -9.29 14.65
CA ALA A 106 1.61 -9.49 15.76
C ALA A 106 3.07 -9.68 15.28
N LYS A 107 3.28 -10.38 14.16
CA LYS A 107 4.60 -10.54 13.54
C LYS A 107 5.13 -9.22 12.97
N HIS A 108 4.30 -8.44 12.29
CA HIS A 108 4.67 -7.14 11.74
C HIS A 108 4.98 -6.11 12.84
N LEU A 109 4.21 -6.11 13.92
CA LEU A 109 4.43 -5.28 15.09
C LEU A 109 5.76 -5.58 15.77
N ARG A 110 6.05 -6.87 16.05
CA ARG A 110 7.36 -7.30 16.60
C ARG A 110 8.53 -6.87 15.72
N ARG A 111 8.41 -7.02 14.39
CA ARG A 111 9.43 -6.57 13.43
C ARG A 111 9.62 -5.05 13.45
N THR A 112 8.54 -4.29 13.61
CA THR A 112 8.59 -2.82 13.65
C THR A 112 9.21 -2.33 14.96
N ARG A 113 8.87 -2.96 16.10
CA ARG A 113 9.53 -2.69 17.40
C ARG A 113 11.01 -3.02 17.38
N ALA A 114 11.40 -4.15 16.78
CA ALA A 114 12.80 -4.52 16.61
C ALA A 114 13.57 -3.49 15.78
N ALA A 115 12.98 -3.00 14.68
CA ALA A 115 13.58 -1.97 13.84
C ALA A 115 13.72 -0.61 14.56
N LEU A 116 12.90 -0.34 15.57
CA LEU A 116 13.00 0.84 16.44
C LEU A 116 13.96 0.65 17.63
N GLY A 117 14.52 -0.56 17.82
CA GLY A 117 15.34 -0.85 18.99
C GLY A 117 14.56 -0.98 20.31
N LEU A 118 13.23 -1.05 20.24
CA LEU A 118 12.34 -1.21 21.41
C LEU A 118 12.24 -2.66 21.89
N GLN A 119 13.26 -3.48 21.66
CA GLN A 119 13.29 -4.82 22.23
C GLN A 119 13.65 -4.67 23.71
N ALA A 120 12.69 -4.99 24.58
CA ALA A 120 13.00 -5.22 25.98
C ALA A 120 14.05 -6.33 26.04
N SER A 121 15.26 -5.96 26.45
CA SER A 121 16.31 -6.84 26.94
C SER A 121 15.79 -7.68 28.10
#